data_AF-A0A6B2G3Z0-F1
#
_entry.id   AF-A0A6B2G3Z0-F1
#
_cell.length_a   1.000
_cell.length_b   1.000
_cell.length_c   1.000
_cell.angle_alpha   90.00
_cell.angle_beta   90.00
_cell.angle_gamma   90.00
#
_symmetry.space_group_name_H-M   'P 1'
#
loop_
_entity.id
_entity.type
_entity.pdbx_description
1 polymer ?
#
loop_
_entity_poly.entity_id
_entity_poly.type
_entity_poly.pdbx_seq_one_letter_code
_entity_poly.pdbx_strand_id
1 'polypeptide(L)'
;MTQGRIRSNSLFTGANCRQAISEGTADFIPVFLSKIPNLFRQSYIKLNYALIQLSSPDEHGYLSLGTSIDAAVAAVETADVIVALINKRMPRTFGDGTIHISNIDYAVYTDQDIHLAHTVI
;
A
#
# COMPACT_ATOMS: atom_id res chain seq x y z
N MET A 1 -6.60 5.87 20.75
CA MET A 1 -5.82 6.03 19.51
C MET A 1 -4.95 7.28 19.64
N THR A 2 -3.79 7.31 18.99
CA THR A 2 -2.67 8.24 19.20
C THR A 2 -2.95 9.68 18.73
N GLN A 3 -3.75 10.43 19.49
CA GLN A 3 -4.11 11.80 19.16
C GLN A 3 -2.85 12.68 19.09
N GLY A 4 -2.60 13.29 17.93
CA GLY A 4 -1.44 14.15 17.66
C GLY A 4 -0.16 13.47 17.14
N ARG A 5 -0.10 12.13 17.02
CA ARG A 5 1.11 11.44 16.48
C ARG A 5 0.98 11.00 15.03
N ILE A 6 -0.23 10.66 14.59
CA ILE A 6 -0.52 10.21 13.22
C ILE A 6 -1.75 10.98 12.75
N ARG A 7 -1.65 11.59 11.57
CA ARG A 7 -2.76 12.23 10.86
C ARG A 7 -2.87 11.58 9.48
N SER A 8 -4.06 11.13 9.12
CA SER A 8 -4.31 10.48 7.84
C SER A 8 -4.63 11.52 6.78
N ASN A 9 -3.93 11.48 5.65
CA ASN A 9 -4.26 12.22 4.43
C ASN A 9 -4.81 11.23 3.42
N SER A 10 -6.14 11.12 3.36
CA SER A 10 -6.82 10.12 2.56
C SER A 10 -6.97 10.57 1.10
N LEU A 11 -6.52 9.74 0.16
CA LEU A 11 -6.75 9.91 -1.29
C LEU A 11 -7.98 9.13 -1.78
N PHE A 12 -8.53 8.25 -0.93
CA PHE A 12 -9.77 7.53 -1.15
C PHE A 12 -10.39 7.15 0.21
N THR A 13 -11.54 7.73 0.55
CA THR A 13 -12.11 7.64 1.90
C THR A 13 -13.18 6.55 2.03
N GLY A 14 -12.95 5.60 2.94
CA GLY A 14 -13.91 4.60 3.38
C GLY A 14 -14.54 4.92 4.75
N ALA A 15 -15.35 3.98 5.25
CA ALA A 15 -16.02 4.09 6.55
C ALA A 15 -15.05 4.32 7.72
N ASN A 16 -13.84 3.77 7.60
CA ASN A 16 -12.74 3.88 8.56
C ASN A 16 -12.23 5.32 8.78
N CYS A 17 -12.43 6.24 7.83
CA CYS A 17 -11.89 7.61 7.93
C CYS A 17 -12.97 8.71 7.93
N ARG A 18 -14.23 8.42 7.57
CA ARG A 18 -15.28 9.45 7.44
C ARG A 18 -15.52 10.27 8.71
N GLN A 19 -15.57 9.61 9.87
CA GLN A 19 -15.76 10.29 11.15
C GLN A 19 -14.57 11.20 11.49
N ALA A 20 -13.35 10.69 11.36
CA ALA A 20 -12.13 11.45 11.63
C ALA A 20 -12.01 12.69 10.74
N ILE A 21 -12.40 12.60 9.47
CA ILE A 21 -12.46 13.73 8.54
C ILE A 21 -13.51 14.74 9.00
N SER A 22 -14.73 14.28 9.35
CA SER A 22 -15.79 15.15 9.86
C SER A 22 -15.42 15.87 11.16
N GLU A 23 -14.59 15.26 11.99
CA GLU A 23 -14.08 15.81 13.25
C GLU A 23 -12.81 16.65 13.06
N GLY A 24 -12.29 16.77 11.84
CA GLY A 24 -11.07 17.54 11.54
C GLY A 24 -9.76 16.89 12.01
N THR A 25 -9.79 15.62 12.40
CA THR A 25 -8.62 14.85 12.87
C THR A 25 -7.93 14.05 11.75
N ALA A 26 -8.50 14.04 10.55
CA ALA A 26 -7.91 13.53 9.30
C ALA A 26 -8.28 14.45 8.13
N ASP A 27 -7.51 14.37 7.04
CA ASP A 27 -7.71 15.14 5.82
C ASP A 27 -8.15 14.24 4.65
N PHE A 28 -8.82 14.84 3.67
CA PHE A 28 -9.21 14.19 2.42
C PHE A 28 -8.77 15.05 1.24
N ILE A 29 -8.04 14.45 0.32
CA ILE A 29 -7.59 15.09 -0.93
C ILE A 29 -8.43 14.52 -2.07
N PRO A 30 -9.36 15.29 -2.65
CA PRO A 30 -10.18 14.82 -3.76
C PRO A 30 -9.32 14.68 -5.03
N VAL A 31 -9.18 13.45 -5.52
CA VAL A 31 -8.42 13.14 -6.74
C VAL A 31 -9.02 11.92 -7.45
N PHE A 32 -8.91 11.89 -8.79
CA PHE A 32 -9.22 10.69 -9.55
C PHE A 32 -8.21 9.58 -9.25
N LEU A 33 -8.67 8.35 -9.01
CA LEU A 33 -7.81 7.19 -8.72
C LEU A 33 -6.70 7.01 -9.78
N SER A 34 -7.03 7.18 -11.07
CA SER A 34 -6.08 7.08 -12.18
C SER A 34 -4.99 8.17 -12.18
N LYS A 35 -5.16 9.25 -11.40
CA LYS A 35 -4.19 10.33 -11.26
C LYS A 35 -3.29 10.19 -10.04
N ILE A 36 -3.63 9.33 -9.08
CA ILE A 36 -2.82 9.11 -7.88
C ILE A 36 -1.38 8.69 -8.22
N PRO A 37 -1.13 7.73 -9.13
CA PRO A 37 0.23 7.37 -9.51
C PRO A 37 1.10 8.56 -9.96
N ASN A 38 0.51 9.52 -10.69
CA ASN A 38 1.22 10.70 -11.15
C ASN A 38 1.54 11.66 -10.00
N LEU A 39 0.70 11.74 -8.96
CA LEU A 39 1.02 12.56 -7.78
C LEU A 39 2.30 12.09 -7.10
N PHE A 40 2.55 10.78 -7.06
CA PHE A 40 3.76 10.20 -6.49
C PHE A 40 4.96 10.37 -7.42
N ARG A 41 4.82 9.97 -8.69
CA ARG A 41 5.90 10.04 -9.70
C ARG A 41 6.38 11.46 -9.99
N GLN A 42 5.49 12.44 -9.91
CA GLN A 42 5.83 13.86 -10.08
C GLN A 42 6.16 14.56 -8.76
N SER A 43 6.22 13.82 -7.65
CA SER A 43 6.55 14.34 -6.31
C SER A 43 5.63 15.45 -5.80
N TYR A 44 4.41 15.59 -6.35
CA TYR A 44 3.37 16.44 -5.75
C TYR A 44 3.00 15.92 -4.36
N ILE A 45 3.06 14.61 -4.17
CA ILE A 45 3.04 13.95 -2.85
C ILE A 45 4.32 13.12 -2.76
N LYS A 46 5.28 13.60 -1.99
CA LYS A 46 6.50 12.84 -1.71
C LYS A 46 6.21 11.72 -0.69
N LEU A 47 6.65 10.51 -1.00
CA LEU A 47 6.59 9.36 -0.10
C LEU A 47 7.97 9.09 0.49
N ASN A 48 8.10 9.18 1.82
CA ASN A 48 9.34 8.77 2.48
C ASN A 48 9.36 7.26 2.73
N TYR A 49 8.20 6.66 2.98
CA TYR A 49 8.06 5.25 3.26
C TYR A 49 6.87 4.68 2.50
N ALA A 50 7.06 3.52 1.87
CA ALA A 50 5.98 2.68 1.36
C ALA A 50 5.85 1.44 2.25
N LEU A 51 4.69 1.27 2.89
CA LEU A 51 4.33 0.06 3.62
C LEU A 51 3.47 -0.81 2.71
N ILE A 52 3.99 -1.97 2.29
CA ILE A 52 3.34 -2.85 1.31
C ILE A 52 3.26 -4.28 1.82
N GLN A 53 2.32 -5.06 1.28
CA GLN A 53 2.25 -6.50 1.48
C GLN A 53 2.56 -7.21 0.16
N LEU A 54 3.40 -8.25 0.22
CA LEU A 54 3.91 -8.97 -0.96
C LEU A 54 3.74 -10.49 -0.80
N SER A 55 3.72 -11.22 -1.92
CA SER A 55 3.87 -12.69 -1.92
C SER A 55 5.27 -13.11 -1.52
N SER A 56 5.46 -14.38 -1.16
CA SER A 56 6.81 -14.97 -1.06
C SER A 56 7.59 -14.79 -2.38
N PRO A 57 8.93 -14.61 -2.31
CA PRO A 57 9.77 -14.57 -3.50
C PRO A 57 9.73 -15.91 -4.25
N ASP A 58 9.84 -15.86 -5.56
CA ASP A 58 10.09 -17.05 -6.39
C ASP A 58 11.59 -17.38 -6.44
N GLU A 59 11.94 -18.41 -7.21
CA GLU A 59 13.32 -18.87 -7.39
C GLU A 59 14.26 -17.82 -7.99
N HIS A 60 13.72 -16.78 -8.62
CA HIS A 60 14.48 -15.66 -9.20
C HIS A 60 14.45 -14.42 -8.31
N GLY A 61 13.88 -14.51 -7.11
CA GLY A 61 13.82 -13.39 -6.16
C GLY A 61 12.73 -12.35 -6.48
N TYR A 62 11.80 -12.63 -7.39
CA TYR A 62 10.67 -11.73 -7.64
C TYR A 62 9.52 -12.03 -6.70
N LEU A 63 8.84 -10.97 -6.23
CA LEU A 63 7.64 -10.98 -5.42
C LEU A 63 6.49 -10.34 -6.20
N SER A 64 5.25 -10.51 -5.72
CA SER A 64 4.06 -9.89 -6.30
C SER A 64 3.34 -9.03 -5.26
N LEU A 65 2.86 -7.85 -5.68
CA LEU A 65 1.91 -7.01 -4.95
C LEU A 65 0.52 -7.67 -4.80
N GLY A 66 0.28 -8.78 -5.51
CA GLY A 66 -0.94 -9.58 -5.38
C GLY A 66 -2.19 -8.80 -5.72
N THR A 67 -3.05 -8.57 -4.73
CA THR A 67 -4.39 -8.00 -4.94
C THR A 67 -4.43 -6.49 -5.12
N SER A 68 -3.32 -5.78 -4.89
CA SER A 68 -3.29 -4.31 -4.86
C SER A 68 -2.17 -3.76 -5.73
N ILE A 69 -2.50 -3.49 -6.99
CA ILE A 69 -1.56 -2.93 -7.98
C ILE A 69 -1.71 -1.40 -8.04
N ASP A 70 -2.93 -0.93 -8.27
CA ASP A 70 -3.40 0.46 -8.29
C ASP A 70 -2.31 1.57 -8.18
N ALA A 71 -2.27 2.29 -7.07
CA ALA A 71 -1.24 3.28 -6.76
C ALA A 71 -0.03 2.65 -6.06
N ALA A 72 -0.13 1.39 -5.60
CA ALA A 72 0.94 0.68 -4.91
C ALA A 72 2.20 0.54 -5.78
N VAL A 73 2.06 0.28 -7.09
CA VAL A 73 3.21 0.25 -8.02
C VAL A 73 3.96 1.57 -8.00
N ALA A 74 3.26 2.70 -8.14
CA ALA A 74 3.89 4.01 -8.12
C ALA A 74 4.47 4.36 -6.74
N ALA A 75 3.88 3.86 -5.65
CA ALA A 75 4.43 4.04 -4.31
C ALA A 75 5.78 3.31 -4.17
N VAL A 76 5.89 2.09 -4.67
CA VAL A 76 7.14 1.30 -4.70
C VAL A 76 8.20 1.97 -5.57
N GLU A 77 7.83 2.51 -6.72
CA GLU A 77 8.77 3.16 -7.63
C GLU A 77 9.39 4.47 -7.08
N THR A 78 8.71 5.13 -6.13
CA THR A 78 9.01 6.53 -5.78
C THR A 78 9.31 6.77 -4.31
N ALA A 79 8.99 5.82 -3.42
CA ALA A 79 9.28 5.99 -2.00
C ALA A 79 10.78 5.91 -1.71
N ASP A 80 11.25 6.73 -0.75
CA ASP A 80 12.66 6.70 -0.34
C ASP A 80 13.02 5.34 0.34
N VAL A 81 12.07 4.70 1.03
CA VAL A 81 12.24 3.42 1.75
C VAL A 81 11.02 2.52 1.59
N ILE A 82 11.25 1.24 1.31
CA ILE A 82 10.21 0.21 1.15
C ILE A 82 10.27 -0.78 2.32
N VAL A 83 9.16 -0.86 3.06
CA VAL A 83 8.97 -1.84 4.14
C VAL A 83 7.90 -2.83 3.71
N ALA A 84 8.30 -4.09 3.54
CA ALA A 84 7.43 -5.15 3.06
C ALA A 84 7.00 -6.11 4.18
N LEU A 85 5.70 -6.39 4.23
CA LEU A 85 5.17 -7.56 4.88
C LEU A 85 5.06 -8.69 3.85
N ILE A 86 6.00 -9.63 3.86
CA ILE A 86 6.01 -10.77 2.94
C ILE A 86 5.08 -11.85 3.50
N ASN A 87 3.92 -12.02 2.87
CA ASN A 87 2.89 -12.94 3.30
C ASN A 87 2.79 -14.14 2.36
N LYS A 88 2.98 -15.35 2.90
CA LYS A 88 2.84 -16.61 2.14
C LYS A 88 1.46 -16.78 1.50
N ARG A 89 0.42 -16.18 2.08
CA ARG A 89 -0.95 -16.25 1.56
C ARG A 89 -1.27 -15.22 0.50
N MET A 90 -0.42 -14.20 0.30
CA MET A 90 -0.62 -13.20 -0.77
C MET A 90 -0.51 -13.87 -2.14
N PRO A 91 -1.57 -13.85 -2.99
CA PRO A 91 -1.53 -14.48 -4.29
C PRO A 91 -0.50 -13.80 -5.18
N ARG A 92 0.15 -14.59 -6.03
CA ARG A 92 0.99 -14.09 -7.09
C ARG A 92 0.14 -13.76 -8.31
N THR A 93 -0.05 -12.48 -8.58
CA THR A 93 -0.76 -11.99 -9.77
C THR A 93 0.24 -11.63 -10.88
N PHE A 94 -0.20 -11.78 -12.12
CA PHE A 94 0.56 -11.35 -13.30
C PHE A 94 0.30 -9.86 -13.61
N GLY A 95 1.22 -9.26 -14.35
CA GLY A 95 1.17 -7.85 -14.76
C GLY A 95 2.21 -7.00 -14.02
N ASP A 96 1.91 -5.71 -13.87
CA ASP A 96 2.85 -4.69 -13.40
C ASP A 96 3.20 -4.79 -11.91
N GLY A 97 2.58 -5.72 -11.17
CA GLY A 97 2.78 -5.91 -9.74
C GLY A 97 4.05 -6.66 -9.32
N THR A 98 5.00 -6.86 -10.22
CA THR A 98 6.18 -7.71 -10.00
C THR A 98 7.35 -6.88 -9.50
N ILE A 99 7.93 -7.25 -8.34
CA ILE A 99 9.00 -6.48 -7.69
C ILE A 99 10.12 -7.44 -7.31
N HIS A 100 11.38 -7.12 -7.64
CA HIS A 100 12.53 -7.92 -7.20
C HIS A 100 12.89 -7.60 -5.73
N ILE A 101 13.30 -8.63 -4.97
CA ILE A 101 13.61 -8.52 -3.53
C ILE A 101 14.69 -7.48 -3.21
N SER A 102 15.59 -7.20 -4.15
CA SER A 102 16.63 -6.18 -3.98
C SER A 102 16.10 -4.74 -3.89
N ASN A 103 14.82 -4.51 -4.22
CA ASN A 103 14.18 -3.20 -4.06
C ASN A 103 13.56 -3.03 -2.67
N ILE A 104 13.64 -4.03 -1.78
CA ILE A 104 13.01 -3.98 -0.45
C ILE A 104 14.07 -3.66 0.60
N ASP A 105 13.87 -2.59 1.37
CA ASP A 105 14.80 -2.19 2.43
C ASP A 105 14.62 -3.01 3.70
N TYR A 106 13.37 -3.25 4.09
CA TYR A 106 13.03 -4.00 5.29
C TYR A 106 11.90 -4.99 5.02
N ALA A 107 12.02 -6.20 5.55
CA ALA A 107 11.00 -7.23 5.36
C ALA A 107 10.64 -7.94 6.67
N VAL A 108 9.35 -8.24 6.83
CA VAL A 108 8.83 -9.13 7.88
C VAL A 108 8.05 -10.25 7.20
N TYR A 109 8.34 -11.50 7.55
CA TYR A 109 7.64 -12.66 7.01
C TYR A 109 6.42 -13.01 7.85
N THR A 110 5.32 -13.38 7.19
CA THR A 110 4.08 -13.80 7.84
C THR A 110 3.34 -14.87 7.03
N ASP A 111 2.40 -15.54 7.69
CA ASP A 111 1.48 -16.52 7.11
C ASP A 111 0.08 -16.25 7.71
N GLN A 112 -0.50 -15.12 7.31
CA GLN A 112 -1.77 -14.63 7.81
C GLN A 112 -2.79 -14.54 6.68
N ASP A 113 -4.05 -14.86 6.98
CA ASP A 113 -5.12 -14.75 6.00
C ASP A 113 -5.26 -13.31 5.52
N ILE A 114 -5.48 -13.16 4.21
CA ILE A 114 -5.80 -11.86 3.61
C ILE A 114 -7.24 -11.51 4.00
N HIS A 115 -7.49 -10.22 4.18
CA HIS A 115 -8.84 -9.74 4.44
C HIS A 115 -9.80 -10.15 3.31
N LEU A 116 -10.88 -10.84 3.67
CA LEU A 116 -11.98 -11.16 2.79
C LEU A 116 -13.05 -10.09 2.92
N ALA A 117 -13.53 -9.55 1.79
CA ALA A 117 -14.48 -8.43 1.77
C ALA A 117 -15.80 -8.74 2.52
N HIS A 118 -16.17 -10.02 2.68
CA HIS A 118 -17.31 -10.46 3.50
C HIS A 118 -17.10 -11.89 4.00
N THR A 119 -17.39 -12.14 5.29
CA THR A 119 -17.88 -13.46 5.71
C THR A 119 -19.24 -13.63 5.05
N VAL A 120 -19.35 -14.53 4.08
CA VAL A 120 -20.65 -14.98 3.59
C VAL A 120 -21.35 -15.64 4.78
N ILE A 121 -22.41 -14.99 5.27
CA ILE A 121 -23.42 -15.61 6.13
C ILE A 121 -24.36 -16.43 5.26
#